data_AF-A0A1V4YVK0-F1
#
_entry.id   AF-A0A1V4YVK0-F1
#
_cell.length_a   1.000
_cell.length_b   1.000
_cell.length_c   1.000
_cell.angle_alpha   90.00
_cell.angle_beta   90.00
_cell.angle_gamma   90.00
#
_symmetry.space_group_name_H-M   'P 1'
#
loop_
_entity.id
_entity.type
_entity.pdbx_description
1 polymer ?
#
loop_
_entity_poly.entity_id
_entity_poly.type
_entity_poly.pdbx_seq_one_letter_code
_entity_poly.pdbx_strand_id
1 'polypeptide(L)'
;MVYVEIDRCMADAVQAITGKTMGHRTLKYKDYGKFAATFVDMATGKAVRISALEGPRVNEDDESEKSGESNENSGRPDMKDMVEKLSKVPEEELLVIEEVKVDIPPQDIPGFPKYRAYCEKCGDRVLDHREVIVEGKTLCKACAEGPYYQKIG
;
A
#
# COMPACT_ATOMS: atom_id res chain seq x y z
N MET A 1 -1.80 13.01 2.27
CA MET A 1 -1.42 11.86 1.40
C MET A 1 -1.34 10.64 2.29
N VAL A 2 -1.57 9.45 1.76
CA VAL A 2 -1.48 8.20 2.53
C VAL A 2 -0.58 7.21 1.82
N TYR A 3 0.27 6.53 2.58
CA TYR A 3 1.05 5.38 2.13
C TYR A 3 0.43 4.14 2.76
N VAL A 4 0.18 3.09 1.98
CA VAL A 4 -0.23 1.77 2.46
C VAL A 4 0.92 0.79 2.25
N GLU A 5 1.20 -0.03 3.25
CA GLU A 5 2.34 -0.96 3.27
C GLU A 5 1.96 -2.40 2.81
N ILE A 6 0.72 -2.57 2.34
CA ILE A 6 0.15 -3.87 1.91
C ILE A 6 -0.91 -3.68 0.81
N ASP A 7 -1.03 -4.66 -0.08
CA ASP A 7 -1.99 -4.74 -1.20
C ASP A 7 -3.25 -5.56 -0.87
N ARG A 8 -3.67 -5.53 0.40
CA ARG A 8 -4.86 -6.23 0.92
C ARG A 8 -5.96 -5.25 1.31
N CYS A 9 -7.01 -5.73 1.99
CA CYS A 9 -8.22 -5.00 2.36
C CYS A 9 -7.98 -3.61 3.02
N MET A 10 -6.85 -3.41 3.70
CA MET A 10 -6.44 -2.11 4.22
C MET A 10 -6.42 -1.02 3.15
N ALA A 11 -5.91 -1.32 1.94
CA ALA A 11 -5.81 -0.34 0.86
C ALA A 11 -7.20 0.19 0.47
N ASP A 12 -8.19 -0.69 0.40
CA ASP A 12 -9.57 -0.33 0.06
C ASP A 12 -10.26 0.43 1.21
N ALA A 13 -10.06 0.00 2.46
CA ALA A 13 -10.58 0.70 3.63
C ALA A 13 -10.03 2.14 3.71
N VAL A 14 -8.72 2.31 3.52
CA VAL A 14 -8.07 3.63 3.49
C VAL A 14 -8.65 4.50 2.37
N GLN A 15 -8.85 3.95 1.16
CA GLN A 15 -9.46 4.69 0.06
C GLN A 15 -10.89 5.14 0.40
N ALA A 16 -11.71 4.23 0.92
CA ALA A 16 -13.12 4.49 1.24
C ALA A 16 -13.29 5.57 2.33
N ILE A 17 -12.46 5.54 3.37
CA ILE A 17 -12.58 6.46 4.51
C ILE A 17 -11.95 7.82 4.21
N THR A 18 -10.79 7.84 3.55
CA THR A 18 -10.02 9.08 3.37
C THR A 18 -10.29 9.80 2.05
N GLY A 19 -10.91 9.11 1.09
CA GLY A 19 -11.06 9.57 -0.30
C GLY A 19 -9.73 9.72 -1.05
N LYS A 20 -8.60 9.29 -0.48
CA LYS A 20 -7.28 9.33 -1.12
C LYS A 20 -7.15 8.12 -2.02
N THR A 21 -6.87 8.32 -3.30
CA THR A 21 -6.83 7.24 -4.31
C THR A 21 -5.52 7.27 -5.10
N MET A 22 -5.17 6.13 -5.71
CA MET A 22 -4.01 6.03 -6.59
C MET A 22 -4.15 6.95 -7.81
N GLY A 23 -5.35 7.05 -8.39
CA GLY A 23 -5.62 7.91 -9.56
C GLY A 23 -5.37 9.40 -9.28
N HIS A 24 -5.75 9.88 -8.10
CA HIS A 24 -5.44 11.25 -7.66
C HIS A 24 -3.99 11.42 -7.15
N ARG A 25 -3.18 10.35 -7.19
CA ARG A 25 -1.80 10.31 -6.70
C ARG A 25 -1.67 10.64 -5.21
N THR A 26 -2.77 10.52 -4.46
CA THR A 26 -2.82 10.85 -3.03
C THR A 26 -2.74 9.62 -2.13
N LEU A 27 -2.81 8.43 -2.71
CA LEU A 27 -2.50 7.15 -2.11
C LEU A 27 -1.25 6.55 -2.78
N LYS A 28 -0.36 5.94 -2.00
CA LYS A 28 0.87 5.32 -2.46
C LYS A 28 1.02 3.91 -1.89
N TYR A 29 1.40 2.95 -2.72
CA TYR A 29 1.70 1.60 -2.28
C TYR A 29 3.20 1.45 -1.97
N LYS A 30 3.51 0.84 -0.83
CA LYS A 30 4.83 0.35 -0.45
C LYS A 30 4.74 -1.13 -0.20
N ASP A 31 5.44 -1.93 -1.01
CA ASP A 31 5.36 -3.38 -0.97
C ASP A 31 6.22 -3.94 0.19
N TYR A 32 5.77 -3.72 1.42
CA TYR A 32 6.42 -4.26 2.62
C TYR A 32 5.69 -5.46 3.21
N GLY A 33 4.45 -5.73 2.76
CA GLY A 33 3.59 -6.77 3.30
C GLY A 33 3.10 -6.51 4.73
N LYS A 34 3.17 -5.25 5.21
CA LYS A 34 2.83 -4.90 6.59
C LYS A 34 1.42 -4.31 6.63
N PHE A 35 0.61 -4.76 7.59
CA PHE A 35 -0.70 -4.17 7.85
C PHE A 35 -0.55 -2.80 8.55
N ALA A 36 -0.09 -1.82 7.76
CA ALA A 36 0.25 -0.49 8.22
C ALA A 36 -0.02 0.58 7.14
N ALA A 37 -0.33 1.78 7.61
CA ALA A 37 -0.49 2.95 6.77
C ALA A 37 0.14 4.18 7.41
N THR A 38 0.73 5.04 6.58
CA THR A 38 1.30 6.33 7.02
C THR A 38 0.49 7.48 6.44
N PHE A 39 -0.07 8.31 7.31
CA PHE A 39 -0.87 9.48 6.97
C PHE A 39 0.01 10.72 7.06
N VAL A 40 0.09 11.46 5.96
CA VAL A 40 0.92 12.67 5.85
C VAL A 40 0.04 13.88 5.58
N ASP A 41 0.13 14.88 6.43
CA ASP A 41 -0.39 16.21 6.14
C ASP A 41 0.58 16.96 5.23
N MET A 42 0.15 17.20 3.99
CA MET A 42 0.97 17.87 2.98
C MET A 42 1.21 19.36 3.28
N ALA A 43 0.34 20.00 4.06
CA ALA A 43 0.45 21.41 4.39
C ALA A 43 1.51 21.66 5.48
N THR A 44 1.58 20.77 6.46
CA THR A 44 2.46 20.92 7.63
C THR A 44 3.69 20.01 7.59
N GLY A 45 3.68 18.95 6.77
CA GLY A 45 4.72 17.93 6.74
C GLY A 45 4.66 16.94 7.91
N LYS A 46 3.71 17.08 8.84
CA LYS A 46 3.49 16.13 9.93
C LYS A 46 3.00 14.80 9.38
N ALA A 47 3.49 13.70 9.94
CA ALA A 47 3.04 12.38 9.56
C ALA A 47 2.92 11.45 10.76
N VAL A 48 1.95 10.55 10.67
CA VAL A 48 1.70 9.50 11.65
C VAL A 48 1.62 8.16 10.92
N ARG A 49 2.40 7.19 11.38
CA ARG A 49 2.33 5.80 10.93
C ARG A 49 1.49 5.01 11.91
N ILE A 50 0.53 4.25 11.39
CA ILE A 50 -0.33 3.35 12.14
C ILE A 50 -0.07 1.94 11.65
N SER A 51 0.23 1.01 12.54
CA SER A 51 0.32 -0.42 12.23
C SER A 51 -0.52 -1.23 13.20
N ALA A 52 -1.15 -2.29 12.73
CA ALA A 52 -1.81 -3.22 13.63
C ALA A 52 -0.76 -3.99 14.44
N LEU A 53 -1.02 -4.12 15.73
CA LEU A 53 -0.47 -5.19 16.54
C LEU A 53 -1.10 -6.50 16.06
N GLU A 54 -0.36 -7.61 16.12
CA GLU A 54 -1.04 -8.90 16.17
C GLU A 54 -1.93 -8.83 17.41
N GLY A 55 -3.25 -8.74 17.20
CA GLY A 55 -4.21 -8.68 18.30
C GLY A 55 -4.05 -9.90 19.22
N PRO A 56 -4.73 -9.93 20.38
CA PRO A 56 -4.73 -11.14 21.20
C PRO A 56 -5.13 -12.31 20.30
N ARG A 57 -4.20 -13.26 20.11
CA ARG A 57 -4.50 -14.56 19.50
C ARG A 57 -5.80 -15.00 20.12
N VAL A 58 -6.84 -15.19 19.32
CA VAL A 58 -8.17 -15.54 19.82
C VAL A 58 -8.08 -16.99 20.29
N ASN A 59 -7.49 -17.18 21.46
CA ASN A 59 -7.18 -18.43 22.14
C ASN A 59 -6.36 -19.43 21.29
N GLU A 60 -5.38 -20.07 21.93
CA GLU A 60 -4.63 -21.19 21.36
C GLU A 60 -5.50 -22.44 21.08
N ASP A 61 -6.83 -22.34 21.30
CA ASP A 61 -7.84 -23.36 21.04
C ASP A 61 -8.58 -23.18 19.70
N ASP A 62 -8.37 -22.07 18.99
CA ASP A 62 -8.95 -21.86 17.65
C ASP A 62 -7.93 -22.35 16.59
N GLU A 63 -7.95 -23.66 16.32
CA GLU A 63 -7.09 -24.35 15.32
C GLU A 63 -7.25 -23.81 13.87
N SER A 64 -8.06 -22.77 13.67
CA SER A 64 -8.36 -22.17 12.36
C SER A 64 -7.22 -21.33 11.77
N GLU A 65 -6.20 -20.96 12.56
CA GLU A 65 -5.02 -20.23 12.04
C GLU A 65 -3.84 -21.15 11.68
N LYS A 66 -3.96 -22.48 11.83
CA LYS A 66 -2.98 -23.44 11.32
C LYS A 66 -3.33 -23.94 9.92
N SER A 67 -3.56 -23.04 8.97
CA SER A 67 -3.32 -23.38 7.57
C SER A 67 -3.38 -22.16 6.65
N GLY A 68 -2.26 -21.88 6.00
CA GLY A 68 -2.25 -21.25 4.68
C GLY A 68 -2.80 -22.19 3.58
N GLU A 69 -3.78 -23.02 3.91
CA GLU A 69 -4.52 -23.87 2.98
C GLU A 69 -5.97 -23.44 3.04
N SER A 70 -6.41 -22.80 1.96
CA SER A 70 -7.80 -22.51 1.68
C SER A 70 -8.61 -23.80 1.66
N ASN A 71 -9.15 -24.18 2.81
CA ASN A 71 -10.24 -25.13 2.90
C ASN A 71 -11.53 -24.33 2.74
N GLU A 72 -12.12 -24.40 1.55
CA GLU A 72 -13.32 -23.68 1.09
C GLU A 72 -14.60 -24.04 1.87
N ASN A 73 -14.48 -24.67 3.04
CA ASN A 73 -15.56 -25.18 3.86
C ASN A 73 -15.36 -24.96 5.37
N SER A 74 -14.38 -24.16 5.78
CA SER A 74 -14.34 -23.60 7.15
C SER A 74 -15.09 -22.27 7.12
N GLY A 75 -16.22 -22.21 7.83
CA GLY A 75 -17.13 -21.06 7.80
C GLY A 75 -16.35 -19.76 8.02
N ARG A 76 -16.47 -18.81 7.09
CA ARG A 76 -15.93 -17.47 7.30
C ARG A 76 -16.39 -16.99 8.68
N PRO A 77 -15.48 -16.55 9.57
CA PRO A 77 -15.89 -16.02 10.86
C PRO A 77 -16.94 -14.93 10.63
N ASP A 78 -18.01 -14.93 11.43
CA ASP A 78 -19.07 -13.93 11.28
C ASP A 78 -18.43 -12.55 11.43
N MET A 79 -18.45 -11.78 10.36
CA MET A 79 -17.84 -10.46 10.31
C MET A 79 -18.46 -9.52 11.35
N LYS A 80 -19.72 -9.78 11.76
CA LYS A 80 -20.36 -9.04 12.85
C LYS A 80 -19.71 -9.31 14.19
N ASP A 81 -19.45 -10.58 14.51
CA ASP A 81 -18.84 -10.97 15.78
C ASP A 81 -17.40 -10.44 15.88
N MET A 82 -16.67 -10.46 14.77
CA MET A 82 -15.32 -9.91 14.70
C MET A 82 -15.31 -8.39 14.92
N VAL A 83 -16.22 -7.66 14.27
CA VAL A 83 -16.37 -6.21 14.46
C VAL A 83 -16.80 -5.88 15.89
N GLU A 84 -17.72 -6.64 16.48
CA GLU A 84 -18.18 -6.40 17.85
C GLU A 84 -17.06 -6.61 18.87
N LYS A 85 -16.24 -7.66 18.68
CA LYS A 85 -15.06 -7.92 19.51
C LYS A 85 -14.03 -6.79 19.38
N LEU A 86 -13.65 -6.43 18.15
CA LEU A 86 -12.67 -5.37 17.90
C LEU A 86 -13.13 -4.01 18.43
N SER A 87 -14.44 -3.73 18.39
CA SER A 87 -15.00 -2.47 18.93
C SER A 87 -14.90 -2.34 20.46
N LYS A 88 -14.59 -3.43 21.17
CA LYS A 88 -14.46 -3.45 22.64
C LYS A 88 -13.01 -3.45 23.13
N VAL A 89 -12.04 -3.69 22.24
CA VAL A 89 -10.61 -3.71 22.60
C VAL A 89 -10.08 -2.27 22.58
N PRO A 90 -9.29 -1.85 23.60
CA PRO A 90 -8.62 -0.55 23.59
C PRO A 90 -7.76 -0.35 22.33
N GLU A 91 -7.70 0.88 21.83
CA GLU A 91 -6.97 1.20 20.61
C GLU A 91 -5.48 0.85 20.74
N GLU A 92 -4.91 1.08 21.93
CA GLU A 92 -3.50 0.84 22.25
C GLU A 92 -3.12 -0.64 22.24
N GLU A 93 -4.10 -1.55 22.37
CA GLU A 93 -3.91 -3.00 22.27
C GLU A 93 -4.05 -3.50 20.83
N LEU A 94 -4.63 -2.70 19.94
CA LEU A 94 -4.83 -3.04 18.53
C LEU A 94 -3.81 -2.38 17.62
N LEU A 95 -3.37 -1.16 17.94
CA LEU A 95 -2.64 -0.28 17.05
C LEU A 95 -1.39 0.27 17.72
N VAL A 96 -0.32 0.34 16.93
CA VAL A 96 0.87 1.15 17.24
C VAL A 96 0.79 2.40 16.38
N ILE A 97 0.85 3.56 17.05
CA ILE A 97 0.80 4.87 16.44
C ILE A 97 2.14 5.59 16.68
N GLU A 98 2.81 5.97 15.60
CA GLU A 98 4.14 6.55 15.65
C GLU A 98 4.17 7.87 14.88
N GLU A 99 4.68 8.93 15.51
CA GLU A 99 5.06 10.14 14.76
C GLU A 99 6.28 9.82 13.90
N VAL A 100 6.17 10.08 12.59
CA VAL A 100 7.23 9.76 11.63
C VAL A 100 7.51 10.95 10.73
N LYS A 101 8.68 10.96 10.11
CA LYS A 101 9.01 11.86 9.01
C LYS A 101 8.98 11.09 7.70
N VAL A 102 8.31 11.64 6.70
CA VAL A 102 8.24 11.05 5.36
C VAL A 102 8.88 11.99 4.35
N ASP A 103 9.94 11.51 3.71
CA ASP A 103 10.55 12.22 2.59
C ASP A 103 9.77 11.94 1.30
N ILE A 104 9.08 12.97 0.80
CA ILE A 104 8.24 12.87 -0.40
C ILE A 104 9.05 13.37 -1.60
N PRO A 105 9.43 12.50 -2.55
CA PRO A 105 10.20 12.95 -3.69
C PRO A 105 9.30 13.75 -4.66
N PRO A 106 9.85 14.69 -5.44
CA PRO A 106 9.07 15.58 -6.30
C PRO A 106 8.11 14.86 -7.27
N GLN A 107 8.52 13.70 -7.78
CA GLN A 107 7.73 12.85 -8.66
C GLN A 107 6.52 12.21 -8.00
N ASP A 108 6.43 12.20 -6.67
CA ASP A 108 5.30 11.64 -5.94
C ASP A 108 4.28 12.70 -5.51
N ILE A 109 4.62 13.97 -5.65
CA ILE A 109 3.72 15.08 -5.33
C ILE A 109 2.43 14.95 -6.18
N PRO A 110 1.23 15.01 -5.55
CA PRO A 110 -0.04 15.01 -6.27
C PRO A 110 -0.19 16.22 -7.21
N GLY A 111 -1.00 16.06 -8.24
CA GLY A 111 -1.26 17.09 -9.26
C GLY A 111 -0.96 16.61 -10.67
N PHE A 112 -0.93 17.54 -11.61
CA PHE A 112 -0.64 17.25 -13.01
C PHE A 112 0.81 16.76 -13.19
N PRO A 113 1.04 15.84 -14.15
CA PRO A 113 2.39 15.37 -14.43
C PRO A 113 3.31 16.53 -14.80
N LYS A 114 4.41 16.67 -14.06
CA LYS A 114 5.35 17.79 -14.24
C LYS A 114 6.43 17.48 -15.27
N TYR A 115 6.66 16.20 -15.56
CA TYR A 115 7.70 15.74 -16.46
C TYR A 115 7.22 14.58 -17.33
N ARG A 116 7.75 14.52 -18.55
CA ARG A 116 7.46 13.48 -19.53
C ARG A 116 8.76 13.08 -20.22
N ALA A 117 9.00 11.78 -20.28
CA ALA A 117 10.02 11.15 -21.10
C ALA A 117 9.37 10.12 -22.02
N TYR A 118 10.14 9.66 -23.00
CA TYR A 118 9.75 8.57 -23.89
C TYR A 118 10.82 7.49 -23.82
N CYS A 119 10.41 6.25 -23.64
CA CYS A 119 11.32 5.12 -23.62
C CYS A 119 11.93 4.93 -25.02
N GLU A 120 13.25 5.00 -25.13
CA GLU A 120 13.96 4.84 -26.41
C GLU A 120 13.87 3.41 -26.99
N LYS A 121 13.45 2.43 -26.19
CA LYS A 121 13.31 1.02 -26.62
C LYS A 121 11.91 0.66 -27.10
N CYS A 122 10.86 1.05 -26.38
CA CYS A 122 9.47 0.70 -26.73
C CYS A 122 8.61 1.87 -27.23
N GLY A 123 9.07 3.11 -27.07
CA GLY A 123 8.32 4.32 -27.45
C GLY A 123 7.28 4.79 -26.43
N ASP A 124 7.02 4.01 -25.36
CA ASP A 124 6.02 4.38 -24.35
C ASP A 124 6.39 5.66 -23.62
N ARG A 125 5.36 6.47 -23.33
CA ARG A 125 5.50 7.67 -22.51
C ARG A 125 5.67 7.31 -21.04
N VAL A 126 6.72 7.84 -20.42
CA VAL A 126 7.01 7.73 -18.99
C VAL A 126 6.75 9.09 -18.34
N LEU A 127 6.02 9.11 -17.23
CA LEU A 127 5.63 10.33 -16.52
C LEU A 127 6.36 10.44 -15.20
N ASP A 128 6.52 11.68 -14.72
CA ASP A 128 6.99 12.00 -13.36
C ASP A 128 8.30 11.29 -12.99
N HIS A 129 9.34 11.46 -13.80
CA HIS A 129 10.68 10.96 -13.51
C HIS A 129 10.74 9.47 -13.15
N ARG A 130 9.91 8.65 -13.80
CA ARG A 130 9.88 7.19 -13.60
C ARG A 130 10.77 6.45 -14.59
N GLU A 131 11.39 7.17 -15.52
CA GLU A 131 12.39 6.65 -16.44
C GLU A 131 13.68 6.26 -15.69
N VAL A 132 14.44 5.36 -16.31
CA VAL A 132 15.75 4.90 -15.84
C VAL A 132 16.76 5.19 -16.93
N ILE A 133 17.91 5.73 -16.55
CA ILE A 133 19.02 5.96 -17.49
C ILE A 133 19.96 4.75 -17.46
N VAL A 134 20.05 4.04 -18.57
CA VAL A 134 20.95 2.89 -18.74
C VAL A 134 21.84 3.17 -19.95
N GLU A 135 23.15 3.22 -19.74
CA GLU A 135 24.14 3.51 -20.79
C GLU A 135 23.84 4.80 -21.58
N GLY A 136 23.34 5.83 -20.90
CA GLY A 136 22.98 7.12 -21.50
C GLY A 136 21.63 7.14 -22.24
N LYS A 137 20.92 6.01 -22.30
CA LYS A 137 19.58 5.93 -22.89
C LYS A 137 18.49 6.03 -21.84
N THR A 138 17.42 6.73 -22.20
CA THR A 138 16.20 6.89 -21.40
C THR A 138 15.25 5.73 -21.63
N LEU A 139 15.04 4.90 -20.60
CA LEU A 139 14.22 3.69 -20.69
C LEU A 139 13.08 3.70 -19.66
N CYS A 140 11.95 3.06 -19.98
CA CYS A 140 10.96 2.72 -18.96
C CYS A 140 11.46 1.55 -18.10
N LYS A 141 10.96 1.42 -16.87
CA LYS A 141 11.33 0.33 -15.95
C LYS A 141 11.17 -1.06 -16.56
N ALA A 142 10.06 -1.31 -17.26
CA ALA A 142 9.86 -2.60 -17.93
C ALA A 142 10.94 -2.92 -18.97
N CYS A 143 11.46 -1.91 -19.68
CA CYS A 143 12.51 -2.09 -20.67
C CYS A 143 13.92 -2.21 -20.06
N ALA A 144 14.15 -1.56 -18.91
CA ALA A 144 15.43 -1.51 -18.21
C ALA A 144 15.62 -2.69 -17.25
N GLU A 145 14.61 -3.02 -16.45
CA GLU A 145 14.64 -4.00 -15.36
C GLU A 145 13.96 -5.33 -15.76
N GLY A 146 13.10 -5.29 -16.78
CA GLY A 146 12.28 -6.42 -17.22
C GLY A 146 10.80 -6.21 -16.87
N PRO A 147 9.86 -6.59 -17.75
CA PRO A 147 8.43 -6.52 -17.45
C PRO A 147 8.02 -7.60 -16.45
N TYR A 148 7.02 -7.31 -15.62
CA TYR A 148 6.39 -8.30 -14.73
C TYR A 148 5.57 -9.37 -15.49
N TYR A 149 5.40 -9.19 -16.80
CA TYR A 149 4.57 -10.02 -17.67
C TYR A 149 5.38 -10.58 -18.84
N GLN A 150 4.92 -11.69 -19.39
CA GLN A 150 5.44 -12.24 -20.64
C GLN A 150 4.43 -12.05 -21.77
N LYS A 151 4.93 -11.79 -22.99
CA LYS A 151 4.07 -11.72 -24.17
C LYS A 151 3.74 -13.14 -24.59
N ILE A 152 2.45 -13.47 -24.62
CA ILE A 152 1.97 -14.69 -25.25
C ILE A 152 1.73 -14.33 -26.71
N GLY A 153 2.55 -14.89 -27.60
CA GLY A 153 2.36 -14.80 -29.05
C GLY A 153 1.35 -15.81 -29.55
#